data_AF-A0A7V2NR47-F1
#
_entry.id   AF-A0A7V2NR47-F1
#
_cell.length_a   1.000
_cell.length_b   1.000
_cell.length_c   1.000
_cell.angle_alpha   90.00
_cell.angle_beta   90.00
_cell.angle_gamma   90.00
#
_symmetry.space_group_name_H-M   'P 1'
#
loop_
_entity.id
_entity.type
_entity.pdbx_description
1 polymer ?
#
loop_
_entity_poly.entity_id
_entity_poly.type
_entity_poly.pdbx_seq_one_letter_code
_entity_poly.pdbx_strand_id
1 'polypeptide(L)'
;MPEYEYKFLFALVDTVVIETVVLILFVKRIYKKEMEDVSWERVIFSGIICSFATLPYLWFIAPIFLPTKALLYSIGEIGVFLLESVILYFLLRIKFTRAIVISLCCNLASFLLGIFII
;
A
#
# COMPACT_ATOMS: atom_id res chain seq x y z
N MET A 1 -13.96 -5.48 23.65
CA MET A 1 -12.74 -6.31 23.51
C MET A 1 -12.04 -5.85 22.24
N PRO A 2 -10.73 -5.54 22.29
CA PRO A 2 -9.94 -4.99 21.17
C PRO A 2 -9.65 -6.01 20.05
N GLU A 3 -10.57 -6.95 19.82
CA GLU A 3 -10.37 -8.07 18.90
C GLU A 3 -10.24 -7.60 17.44
N TYR A 4 -10.99 -6.55 17.07
CA TYR A 4 -10.92 -5.95 15.74
C TYR A 4 -9.57 -5.28 15.51
N GLU A 5 -9.07 -4.53 16.49
CA GLU A 5 -7.81 -3.79 16.43
C GLU A 5 -6.62 -4.73 16.32
N TYR A 6 -6.62 -5.86 17.05
CA TYR A 6 -5.59 -6.88 16.90
C TYR A 6 -5.63 -7.55 15.53
N LYS A 7 -6.82 -7.95 15.05
CA LYS A 7 -6.98 -8.53 13.70
C LYS A 7 -6.50 -7.55 12.63
N PHE A 8 -6.86 -6.28 12.76
CA PHE A 8 -6.37 -5.22 11.88
C PHE A 8 -4.85 -5.10 11.92
N LEU A 9 -4.23 -5.10 13.11
CA LEU A 9 -2.79 -4.96 13.23
C LEU A 9 -2.04 -6.13 12.57
N PHE A 10 -2.51 -7.36 12.73
CA PHE A 10 -1.94 -8.52 12.04
C PHE A 10 -2.10 -8.39 10.53
N ALA A 11 -3.30 -8.06 10.05
CA ALA A 11 -3.54 -7.83 8.63
C ALA A 11 -2.67 -6.69 8.06
N LEU A 12 -2.46 -5.62 8.82
CA LEU A 12 -1.59 -4.51 8.42
C LEU A 12 -0.13 -4.96 8.29
N VAL A 13 0.37 -5.77 9.23
CA VAL A 13 1.74 -6.32 9.14
C VAL A 13 1.89 -7.21 7.91
N ASP A 14 0.93 -8.09 7.65
CA ASP A 14 0.94 -8.96 6.47
C ASP A 14 0.92 -8.14 5.18
N THR A 15 0.06 -7.13 5.10
CA THR A 15 -0.01 -6.21 3.96
C THR A 15 1.32 -5.49 3.75
N VAL A 16 1.91 -4.93 4.80
CA VAL A 16 3.22 -4.24 4.71
C VAL A 16 4.30 -5.18 4.19
N VAL A 17 4.33 -6.43 4.66
CA VAL A 17 5.30 -7.42 4.17
C VAL A 17 5.09 -7.71 2.69
N ILE A 18 3.85 -8.01 2.29
CA ILE A 18 3.50 -8.32 0.90
C ILE A 18 3.85 -7.16 -0.03
N GLU A 19 3.38 -5.95 0.30
CA GLU A 19 3.58 -4.76 -0.52
C GLU A 19 5.05 -4.36 -0.60
N THR A 20 5.79 -4.48 0.51
CA THR A 20 7.24 -4.23 0.49
C THR A 20 7.97 -5.22 -0.42
N VAL A 21 7.58 -6.50 -0.43
CA VAL A 21 8.15 -7.50 -1.34
C VAL A 21 7.83 -7.17 -2.80
N VAL A 22 6.59 -6.80 -3.11
CA VAL A 22 6.20 -6.38 -4.47
C VAL A 22 6.97 -5.13 -4.88
N LEU A 23 7.08 -4.14 -4.00
CA LEU A 23 7.83 -2.91 -4.25
C LEU A 23 9.31 -3.19 -4.53
N ILE A 24 9.94 -4.08 -3.75
CA ILE A 24 11.31 -4.54 -3.99
C ILE A 24 11.42 -5.19 -5.37
N LEU A 25 10.49 -6.07 -5.75
CA LEU A 25 10.48 -6.70 -7.07
C LEU A 25 10.42 -5.66 -8.18
N PHE A 26 9.55 -4.66 -8.06
CA PHE A 26 9.42 -3.61 -9.06
C PHE A 26 10.68 -2.74 -9.16
N VAL A 27 11.19 -2.25 -8.03
CA VAL A 27 12.34 -1.34 -8.01
C VAL A 27 13.64 -2.04 -8.39
N LYS A 28 13.90 -3.23 -7.83
CA LYS A 28 15.19 -3.91 -7.94
C LYS A 28 15.29 -4.89 -9.11
N ARG A 29 14.15 -5.34 -9.67
CA ARG A 29 14.13 -6.29 -10.79
C ARG A 29 13.52 -5.71 -12.06
N ILE A 30 12.31 -5.15 -11.98
CA ILE A 30 11.56 -4.70 -13.17
C ILE A 30 12.12 -3.38 -13.71
N TYR A 31 12.26 -2.37 -12.85
CA TYR A 31 12.77 -1.03 -13.19
C TYR A 31 14.23 -0.81 -12.77
N LYS A 32 15.01 -1.89 -12.68
CA LYS A 32 16.38 -1.87 -12.16
C LYS A 32 17.25 -0.79 -12.82
N LYS A 33 17.18 -0.66 -14.15
CA LYS A 33 18.03 0.29 -14.90
C LYS A 33 17.69 1.74 -14.61
N GLU A 34 16.43 2.03 -14.34
CA GLU A 34 15.96 3.39 -14.12
C GLU A 34 15.86 3.79 -12.66
N MET A 35 16.03 2.84 -11.74
CA MET A 35 15.95 3.02 -10.29
C MET A 35 17.19 2.48 -9.56
N GLU A 36 18.33 2.42 -10.26
CA GLU A 36 19.58 1.91 -9.71
C GLU A 36 20.05 2.72 -8.49
N ASP A 37 19.85 4.04 -8.51
CA ASP A 37 20.22 4.96 -7.43
C ASP A 37 19.30 4.90 -6.19
N VAL A 38 18.18 4.18 -6.27
CA VAL A 38 17.25 4.07 -5.14
C VAL A 38 17.82 3.09 -4.12
N SER A 39 18.20 3.59 -2.94
CA SER A 39 18.78 2.76 -1.88
C SER A 39 17.77 1.75 -1.32
N TRP A 40 18.26 0.63 -0.76
CA TRP A 40 17.40 -0.41 -0.20
C TRP A 40 16.56 0.09 0.98
N GLU A 41 17.14 0.94 1.82
CA GLU A 41 16.49 1.56 2.97
C GLU A 41 15.31 2.40 2.50
N ARG A 42 15.48 3.15 1.41
CA ARG A 42 14.41 3.97 0.83
C ARG A 42 13.26 3.12 0.30
N VAL A 43 13.56 1.98 -0.33
CA VAL A 43 12.53 1.02 -0.79
C VAL A 43 11.73 0.45 0.38
N ILE A 44 12.42 -0.11 1.39
CA ILE A 44 11.77 -0.71 2.56
C ILE A 44 10.95 0.34 3.32
N PHE A 45 11.53 1.51 3.56
CA PHE A 45 10.84 2.61 4.22
C PHE A 45 9.60 3.05 3.43
N SER A 46 9.67 3.10 2.11
CA SER A 46 8.52 3.49 1.29
C SER A 46 7.39 2.47 1.35
N GLY A 47 7.70 1.17 1.33
CA GLY A 47 6.70 0.11 1.51
C GLY A 47 5.98 0.22 2.85
N ILE A 48 6.74 0.37 3.96
CA ILE A 48 6.16 0.52 5.30
C ILE A 48 5.32 1.80 5.38
N ILE A 49 5.85 2.94 4.95
CA ILE A 49 5.16 4.23 5.09
C ILE A 49 3.88 4.28 4.27
N CYS A 50 3.85 3.71 3.06
CA CYS A 50 2.63 3.66 2.26
C CYS A 50 1.48 3.03 3.05
N SER A 51 1.59 1.77 3.45
CA SER A 51 0.47 1.07 4.09
C SER A 51 0.13 1.64 5.47
N PHE A 52 1.12 2.07 6.27
CA PHE A 52 0.87 2.69 7.58
C PHE A 52 0.24 4.09 7.48
N ALA A 53 0.52 4.85 6.43
CA ALA A 53 -0.04 6.18 6.24
C ALA A 53 -1.45 6.17 5.64
N THR A 54 -1.90 5.06 5.07
CA THR A 54 -3.18 4.99 4.34
C THR A 54 -4.20 4.06 5.00
N LEU A 55 -3.81 2.83 5.35
CA LEU A 55 -4.75 1.80 5.80
C LEU A 55 -5.41 2.11 7.15
N PRO A 56 -4.70 2.58 8.19
CA PRO A 56 -5.37 2.95 9.45
C PRO A 56 -6.45 4.03 9.23
N TYR A 57 -6.21 4.97 8.32
CA TYR A 57 -7.19 6.01 7.98
C TYR A 57 -8.37 5.42 7.21
N LEU A 58 -8.14 4.50 6.27
CA LEU A 58 -9.20 3.80 5.56
C LEU A 58 -10.10 3.01 6.51
N TRP A 59 -9.53 2.28 7.46
CA TRP A 59 -10.30 1.32 8.28
C TRP A 59 -10.91 1.92 9.55
N PHE A 60 -10.28 2.93 10.15
CA PHE A 60 -10.78 3.55 11.39
C PHE A 60 -11.43 4.92 11.18
N ILE A 61 -11.01 5.70 10.18
CA ILE A 61 -11.46 7.08 10.00
C ILE A 61 -12.48 7.19 8.86
N ALA A 62 -12.24 6.56 7.72
CA ALA A 62 -13.14 6.66 6.57
C ALA A 62 -14.58 6.14 6.82
N PRO A 63 -14.85 5.11 7.65
CA PRO A 63 -16.23 4.67 7.92
C PRO A 63 -17.11 5.73 8.59
N ILE A 64 -16.50 6.75 9.21
CA ILE A 64 -17.23 7.90 9.78
C ILE A 64 -17.89 8.74 8.67
N PHE A 65 -17.28 8.80 7.49
CA PHE A 65 -17.73 9.61 6.35
C PHE A 65 -18.40 8.78 5.25
N LEU A 66 -18.08 7.50 5.15
CA LEU A 66 -18.58 6.57 4.14
C LEU A 66 -19.52 5.56 4.79
N PRO A 67 -20.83 5.84 4.87
CA PRO A 67 -21.77 5.10 5.71
C PRO A 67 -22.07 3.68 5.22
N THR A 68 -21.78 3.38 3.96
CA THR A 68 -22.00 2.04 3.39
C THR A 68 -20.68 1.35 3.12
N LYS A 69 -20.66 0.03 3.36
CA LYS A 69 -19.52 -0.82 3.01
C LYS A 69 -19.16 -0.67 1.53
N ALA A 70 -20.16 -0.60 0.65
CA ALA A 70 -19.94 -0.41 -0.78
C ALA A 70 -19.14 0.87 -1.07
N LEU A 71 -19.52 2.02 -0.49
CA LEU A 71 -18.77 3.27 -0.67
C LEU A 71 -17.37 3.18 -0.05
N LEU A 72 -17.23 2.57 1.12
CA LEU A 72 -15.93 2.37 1.77
C LEU A 72 -14.97 1.58 0.88
N TYR A 73 -15.40 0.42 0.38
CA TYR A 73 -14.58 -0.41 -0.50
C TYR A 73 -14.35 0.22 -1.86
N SER A 74 -15.34 0.88 -2.46
CA SER A 74 -15.16 1.47 -3.79
C SER A 74 -14.34 2.75 -3.75
N ILE A 75 -14.77 3.74 -2.96
CA ILE A 75 -14.14 5.06 -2.93
C ILE A 75 -12.89 5.05 -2.05
N GLY A 76 -12.94 4.35 -0.92
CA GLY A 76 -11.82 4.29 0.02
C GLY A 76 -10.58 3.61 -0.57
N GLU A 77 -10.73 2.44 -1.19
CA GLU A 77 -9.61 1.72 -1.84
C GLU A 77 -9.02 2.52 -3.00
N ILE A 78 -9.87 3.16 -3.83
CA ILE A 78 -9.39 4.08 -4.89
C ILE A 78 -8.59 5.23 -4.26
N GLY A 79 -9.08 5.79 -3.14
CA GLY A 79 -8.39 6.83 -2.40
C GLY A 79 -7.02 6.39 -1.88
N VAL A 80 -6.93 5.20 -1.27
CA VAL A 80 -5.67 4.61 -0.78
C VAL A 80 -4.70 4.42 -1.93
N PHE A 81 -5.12 3.75 -3.00
CA PHE A 81 -4.32 3.53 -4.20
C PHE A 81 -3.73 4.84 -4.77
N LEU A 82 -4.54 5.89 -4.87
CA LEU A 82 -4.10 7.20 -5.37
C LEU A 82 -3.14 7.89 -4.40
N LEU A 83 -3.42 7.87 -3.09
CA LEU A 83 -2.55 8.46 -2.08
C LEU A 83 -1.19 7.74 -2.02
N GLU A 84 -1.17 6.42 -2.07
CA GLU A 84 0.07 5.64 -2.12
C GLU A 84 0.87 5.92 -3.38
N SER A 85 0.20 6.12 -4.52
CA SER A 85 0.87 6.55 -5.76
C SER A 85 1.58 7.90 -5.57
N VAL A 86 0.96 8.84 -4.86
CA VAL A 86 1.56 10.14 -4.54
C VAL A 86 2.73 9.99 -3.55
N ILE A 87 2.57 9.18 -2.51
CA ILE A 87 3.62 8.90 -1.52
C ILE A 87 4.84 8.28 -2.21
N LEU A 88 4.65 7.22 -3.02
CA LEU A 88 5.73 6.57 -3.77
C LEU A 88 6.42 7.52 -4.75
N TYR A 89 5.66 8.37 -5.43
CA TYR A 89 6.21 9.39 -6.32
C TYR A 89 7.22 10.28 -5.59
N PHE A 90 6.87 10.78 -4.40
CA PHE A 90 7.75 11.65 -3.62
C PHE A 90 8.90 10.89 -2.96
N LEU A 91 8.63 9.74 -2.34
CA LEU A 91 9.63 8.98 -1.59
C LEU A 91 10.69 8.36 -2.51
N LEU A 92 10.28 7.77 -3.63
CA LEU A 92 11.19 7.13 -4.57
C LEU A 92 11.73 8.09 -5.64
N ARG A 93 11.15 9.29 -5.78
CA ARG A 93 11.51 10.30 -6.80
C ARG A 93 11.44 9.73 -8.23
N ILE A 94 10.38 8.97 -8.51
CA ILE A 94 10.17 8.30 -9.80
C ILE A 94 9.12 9.04 -10.64
N LYS A 95 8.94 8.65 -11.91
CA LYS A 95 7.83 9.19 -12.72
C LYS A 95 6.49 8.78 -12.11
N PHE A 96 5.54 9.71 -12.06
CA PHE A 96 4.21 9.46 -11.47
C PHE A 96 3.49 8.26 -12.11
N THR A 97 3.63 8.06 -13.43
CA THR A 97 3.08 6.89 -14.12
C THR A 97 3.60 5.57 -13.57
N ARG A 98 4.87 5.50 -13.17
CA ARG A 98 5.45 4.30 -12.53
C ARG A 98 4.96 4.15 -11.10
N ALA A 99 4.82 5.25 -10.36
CA ALA A 99 4.28 5.21 -9.02
C ALA A 99 2.84 4.66 -8.99
N ILE A 100 2.01 5.06 -9.95
CA ILE A 100 0.66 4.51 -10.17
C ILE A 100 0.73 2.99 -10.42
N VAL A 101 1.54 2.54 -11.37
CA VAL A 101 1.63 1.11 -11.70
C VAL A 101 2.08 0.29 -10.48
N ILE A 102 3.10 0.77 -9.77
CA ILE A 102 3.64 0.10 -8.59
C ILE A 102 2.59 0.06 -7.47
N SER A 103 1.92 1.18 -7.18
CA SER A 103 0.86 1.26 -6.17
C SER A 103 -0.28 0.28 -6.49
N LEU A 104 -0.74 0.26 -7.74
CA LEU A 104 -1.77 -0.67 -8.20
C LEU A 104 -1.35 -2.13 -7.98
N CYS A 105 -0.12 -2.47 -8.34
CA CYS A 105 0.38 -3.83 -8.17
C CYS A 105 0.55 -4.21 -6.68
N CYS A 106 0.94 -3.29 -5.82
CA CYS A 106 1.03 -3.51 -4.38
C CYS A 106 -0.36 -3.80 -3.79
N ASN A 107 -1.31 -2.88 -3.99
CA ASN A 107 -2.69 -3.01 -3.51
C ASN A 107 -3.37 -4.26 -4.07
N LEU A 108 -3.17 -4.58 -5.35
CA LEU A 108 -3.75 -5.78 -5.95
C LEU A 108 -3.14 -7.05 -5.35
N ALA A 109 -1.83 -7.08 -5.12
CA ALA A 109 -1.18 -8.25 -4.54
C ALA A 109 -1.59 -8.46 -3.08
N SER A 110 -1.63 -7.40 -2.26
CA SER A 110 -2.07 -7.47 -0.87
C SER A 110 -3.54 -7.85 -0.76
N PHE A 111 -4.41 -7.29 -1.62
CA PHE A 111 -5.81 -7.67 -1.69
C PHE A 111 -5.99 -9.16 -2.06
N LEU A 112 -5.35 -9.61 -3.14
CA LEU A 112 -5.48 -11.00 -3.60
C LEU A 112 -4.94 -11.99 -2.57
N LEU A 113 -3.79 -11.71 -1.96
CA LEU A 113 -3.22 -12.58 -0.93
C LEU A 113 -4.03 -12.51 0.38
N GLY A 114 -4.57 -11.36 0.72
CA GLY A 114 -5.47 -11.18 1.86
C GLY A 114 -6.69 -12.10 1.80
N ILE A 115 -7.27 -12.33 0.61
CA ILE A 115 -8.38 -13.28 0.40
C ILE A 115 -8.00 -14.73 0.77
N PHE A 116 -6.73 -15.12 0.62
CA PHE A 116 -6.29 -16.48 0.91
C PHE A 116 -5.83 -16.68 2.35
N ILE A 117 -5.43 -15.61 3.03
CA ILE A 117 -4.85 -15.64 4.37
C ILE A 117 -5.92 -15.42 5.45
N ILE A 118 -6.95 -14.61 5.16
CA ILE A 118 -7.98 -14.13 6.10
C ILE A 118 -9.35 -14.67 5.72
#